data_AF-S5GHN6-F1
#
_entry.id   AF-S5GHN6-F1
#
_cell.length_a   1.000
_cell.length_b   1.000
_cell.length_c   1.000
_cell.angle_alpha   90.00
_cell.angle_beta   90.00
_cell.angle_gamma   90.00
#
_symmetry.space_group_name_H-M   'P 1'
#
loop_
_entity.id
_entity.type
_entity.pdbx_description
1 polymer ?
#
loop_
_entity_poly.entity_id
_entity_poly.type
_entity_poly.pdbx_seq_one_letter_code
_entity_poly.pdbx_strand_id
1 'polypeptide(L)'
;TLSLSEIRHIIETRYAVPGKSLEEQNEVIGMHAAMKYVNTTLVSRIGSVTINDILEIHRRVLGYVDPVEAGRFRTSQVFVGHHIPPHPRDVEKQILELVQWLNSEDAMSLHPVEFAALAHYKLVYVHPFIDGNGRTSRLLMNLILMQAGYPPITIRKEQRSEYYDALEMA
;
A
#
# COMPACT_ATOMS: atom_id res chain seq x y z
N THR A 1 2.67 11.15 16.80
CA THR A 1 1.52 11.10 15.86
C THR A 1 1.10 12.50 15.47
N LEU A 2 0.85 12.69 14.17
CA LEU A 2 0.39 13.94 13.58
C LEU A 2 -1.14 14.04 13.57
N SER A 3 -1.66 15.25 13.81
CA SER A 3 -3.07 15.62 13.67
C SER A 3 -3.42 15.97 12.22
N LEU A 4 -4.71 16.03 11.88
CA LEU A 4 -5.16 16.41 10.53
C LEU A 4 -4.72 17.82 10.13
N SER A 5 -4.70 18.78 11.06
CA SER A 5 -4.22 20.15 10.80
C SER A 5 -2.72 20.19 10.54
N GLU A 6 -1.92 19.39 11.26
CA GLU A 6 -0.48 19.29 11.03
C GLU A 6 -0.18 18.62 9.68
N ILE A 7 -0.91 17.56 9.33
CA ILE A 7 -0.82 16.90 8.01
C ILE A 7 -1.14 17.90 6.90
N ARG A 8 -2.23 18.68 7.04
CA ARG A 8 -2.60 19.71 6.07
C ARG A 8 -1.49 20.75 5.91
N HIS A 9 -0.94 21.25 7.01
CA HIS A 9 0.15 22.22 7.00
C HIS A 9 1.35 21.68 6.21
N ILE A 10 1.79 20.45 6.48
CA ILE A 10 2.93 19.81 5.79
C ILE A 10 2.69 19.75 4.27
N ILE A 11 1.49 19.36 3.84
CA ILE A 11 1.18 19.19 2.41
C ILE A 11 1.05 20.53 1.67
N GLU A 12 0.42 21.52 2.30
CA GLU A 12 0.14 22.82 1.68
C GLU A 12 1.36 23.74 1.66
N THR A 13 2.10 23.81 2.78
CA THR A 13 3.21 24.78 2.92
C THR A 13 4.56 24.17 2.58
N ARG A 14 4.72 22.85 2.74
CA ARG A 14 6.02 22.15 2.71
C ARG A 14 6.99 22.56 3.82
N TYR A 15 6.51 23.26 4.86
CA TYR A 15 7.28 23.56 6.06
C TYR A 15 7.08 22.48 7.12
N ALA A 16 8.15 22.24 7.91
CA ALA A 16 8.13 21.27 8.99
C ALA A 16 7.30 21.76 10.18
N VAL A 17 6.65 20.82 10.86
CA VAL A 17 5.90 21.05 12.10
C VAL A 17 6.87 20.96 13.29
N PRO A 18 6.97 22.01 14.14
CA PRO A 18 7.83 21.99 15.31
C PRO A 18 7.47 20.88 16.31
N GLY A 19 8.49 20.26 16.90
CA GLY A 19 8.30 19.25 17.96
C GLY A 19 7.76 17.89 17.49
N LYS A 20 7.73 17.63 16.18
CA LYS A 20 7.34 16.34 15.58
C LYS A 20 8.53 15.70 14.88
N SER A 21 8.58 14.36 14.87
CA SER A 21 9.64 13.62 14.16
C SER A 21 9.62 13.96 12.67
N LEU A 22 10.80 14.10 12.06
CA LEU A 22 10.90 14.24 10.60
C LEU A 22 10.43 12.98 9.89
N GLU A 23 10.58 11.82 10.51
CA GLU A 23 10.11 10.55 9.96
C GLU A 23 8.58 10.56 9.78
N GLU A 24 7.82 10.89 10.83
CA GLU A 24 6.35 11.00 10.76
C GLU A 24 5.90 12.00 9.68
N GLN A 25 6.64 13.09 9.51
CA GLN A 25 6.34 14.11 8.50
C GLN A 25 6.68 13.61 7.08
N ASN A 26 7.77 12.87 6.94
CA ASN A 26 8.18 12.25 5.69
C ASN A 26 7.21 11.16 5.24
N GLU A 27 6.60 10.41 6.17
CA GLU A 27 5.52 9.47 5.85
C GLU A 27 4.32 10.17 5.19
N VAL A 28 3.94 11.36 5.68
CA VAL A 28 2.86 12.16 5.11
C VAL A 28 3.19 12.61 3.69
N ILE A 29 4.42 13.10 3.48
CA ILE A 29 4.90 13.52 2.15
C ILE A 29 4.90 12.33 1.19
N GLY A 30 5.41 11.17 1.64
CA GLY A 30 5.46 9.94 0.85
C GLY A 30 4.06 9.44 0.46
N MET A 31 3.12 9.41 1.40
CA MET A 31 1.73 9.04 1.11
C MET A 31 1.08 9.98 0.11
N HIS A 32 1.27 11.30 0.24
CA HIS A 32 0.75 12.27 -0.73
C HIS A 32 1.36 12.08 -2.12
N ALA A 33 2.67 11.86 -2.22
CA ALA A 33 3.35 11.57 -3.47
C ALA A 33 2.84 10.28 -4.13
N ALA A 34 2.63 9.23 -3.34
CA ALA A 34 2.10 7.95 -3.81
C ALA A 34 0.66 8.08 -4.32
N MET A 35 -0.24 8.75 -3.57
CA MET A 35 -1.61 9.01 -4.03
C MET A 35 -1.64 9.84 -5.31
N LYS A 36 -0.80 10.88 -5.41
CA LYS A 36 -0.69 11.69 -6.63
C LYS A 36 -0.27 10.84 -7.83
N TYR A 37 0.70 9.95 -7.64
CA TYR A 37 1.14 9.02 -8.68
C TYR A 37 0.03 8.04 -9.10
N VAL A 38 -0.68 7.44 -8.14
CA VAL A 38 -1.82 6.56 -8.43
C VAL A 38 -2.87 7.29 -9.26
N ASN A 39 -3.29 8.49 -8.83
CA ASN A 39 -4.33 9.26 -9.49
C ASN A 39 -3.92 9.75 -10.89
N THR A 40 -2.68 10.23 -11.06
CA THR A 40 -2.22 10.79 -12.33
C THR A 40 -1.82 9.72 -13.34
N THR A 41 -1.24 8.61 -12.87
CA THR A 41 -0.58 7.63 -13.76
C THR A 41 -1.33 6.32 -13.89
N LEU A 42 -1.95 5.81 -12.82
CA LEU A 42 -2.46 4.43 -12.79
C LEU A 42 -3.97 4.34 -12.96
N VAL A 43 -4.74 5.25 -12.36
CA VAL A 43 -6.22 5.19 -12.38
C VAL A 43 -6.78 5.23 -13.80
N SER A 44 -6.28 6.13 -14.65
CA SER A 44 -6.74 6.28 -16.03
C SER A 44 -5.99 5.40 -17.03
N ARG A 45 -5.02 4.59 -16.58
CA ARG A 45 -4.22 3.77 -17.48
C ARG A 45 -5.03 2.55 -17.91
N ILE A 46 -5.16 2.38 -19.22
CA ILE A 46 -5.67 1.15 -19.82
C ILE A 46 -4.56 0.12 -19.86
N GLY A 47 -4.83 -1.08 -19.33
CA GLY A 47 -3.90 -2.21 -19.37
C GLY A 47 -3.73 -2.86 -18.00
N SER A 48 -2.85 -3.86 -17.96
CA SER A 48 -2.61 -4.70 -16.79
C SER A 48 -1.87 -3.97 -15.67
N VAL A 49 -2.15 -4.33 -14.41
CA VAL A 49 -1.30 -3.97 -13.27
C VAL A 49 -0.01 -4.81 -13.36
N THR A 50 1.13 -4.21 -13.05
CA THR A 50 2.45 -4.88 -13.13
C THR A 50 3.15 -4.87 -11.78
N ILE A 51 4.17 -5.72 -11.62
CA ILE A 51 5.06 -5.70 -10.44
C ILE A 51 5.66 -4.31 -10.25
N ASN A 52 6.08 -3.67 -11.35
CA ASN A 52 6.68 -2.35 -11.29
C ASN A 52 5.72 -1.29 -10.73
N ASP A 53 4.42 -1.39 -11.00
CA ASP A 53 3.45 -0.44 -10.42
C ASP A 53 3.41 -0.54 -8.90
N ILE A 54 3.44 -1.76 -8.36
CA ILE A 54 3.50 -2.00 -6.91
C ILE A 54 4.80 -1.43 -6.33
N LEU A 55 5.93 -1.64 -7.02
CA LEU A 55 7.23 -1.08 -6.61
C LEU A 55 7.25 0.46 -6.68
N GLU A 56 6.64 1.08 -7.69
CA GLU A 56 6.56 2.54 -7.85
C GLU A 56 5.66 3.20 -6.81
N ILE A 57 4.55 2.54 -6.43
CA ILE A 57 3.72 2.96 -5.29
C ILE A 57 4.58 2.91 -4.02
N HIS A 58 5.20 1.76 -3.74
CA HIS A 58 6.01 1.58 -2.53
C HIS A 58 7.20 2.56 -2.47
N ARG A 59 7.86 2.80 -3.61
CA ARG A 59 8.98 3.75 -3.71
C ARG A 59 8.59 5.15 -3.24
N ARG A 60 7.37 5.59 -3.53
CA ARG A 60 6.86 6.90 -3.07
C ARG A 60 6.39 6.85 -1.63
N VAL A 61 5.74 5.77 -1.22
CA VAL A 61 5.29 5.57 0.17
C VAL A 61 6.46 5.67 1.14
N LEU A 62 7.58 5.00 0.86
CA LEU A 62 8.70 4.87 1.80
C LEU A 62 9.89 5.79 1.45
N GLY A 63 10.00 6.32 0.24
CA GLY A 63 11.22 6.97 -0.27
C GLY A 63 11.69 8.21 0.49
N TYR A 64 10.82 8.89 1.24
CA TYR A 64 11.21 10.02 2.10
C TYR A 64 11.64 9.58 3.51
N VAL A 65 11.34 8.34 3.90
CA VAL A 65 11.69 7.75 5.20
C VAL A 65 12.91 6.87 5.07
N ASP A 66 12.85 5.88 4.18
CA ASP A 66 13.94 4.96 3.88
C ASP A 66 14.12 4.84 2.35
N PRO A 67 14.95 5.70 1.75
CA PRO A 67 15.21 5.67 0.31
C PRO A 67 16.02 4.43 -0.14
N VAL A 68 16.65 3.70 0.79
CA VAL A 68 17.44 2.51 0.46
C VAL A 68 16.54 1.33 0.18
N GLU A 69 15.49 1.16 0.99
CA GLU A 69 14.53 0.05 0.91
C GLU A 69 13.28 0.39 0.06
N ALA A 70 13.04 1.67 -0.21
CA ALA A 70 11.92 2.14 -1.01
C ALA A 70 11.87 1.53 -2.41
N GLY A 71 10.76 0.84 -2.71
CA GLY A 71 10.55 0.15 -3.99
C GLY A 71 11.46 -1.07 -4.20
N ARG A 72 11.96 -1.68 -3.11
CA ARG A 72 12.74 -2.93 -3.14
C ARG A 72 12.10 -3.98 -2.25
N PHE A 73 12.14 -5.23 -2.68
CA PHE A 73 11.69 -6.34 -1.85
C PHE A 73 12.62 -6.57 -0.67
N ARG A 74 12.05 -7.01 0.46
CA ARG A 74 12.83 -7.34 1.66
C ARG A 74 13.81 -8.47 1.37
N THR A 75 14.97 -8.39 2.02
CA THR A 75 16.04 -9.40 1.91
C THR A 75 16.13 -10.29 3.15
N SER A 76 15.38 -9.98 4.21
CA SER A 76 15.36 -10.69 5.49
C SER A 76 13.96 -11.23 5.81
N GLN A 77 13.92 -12.30 6.60
CA GLN A 77 12.66 -12.81 7.14
C GLN A 77 12.17 -11.93 8.29
N VAL A 78 10.86 -11.70 8.34
CA VAL A 78 10.20 -10.87 9.35
C VAL A 78 9.03 -11.64 9.99
N PHE A 79 8.49 -11.10 11.07
CA PHE A 79 7.33 -11.64 11.80
C PHE A 79 6.31 -10.51 11.98
N VAL A 80 5.05 -10.76 11.62
CA VAL A 80 3.98 -9.76 11.61
C VAL A 80 2.87 -10.22 12.54
N GLY A 81 2.96 -9.86 13.82
CA GLY A 81 2.11 -10.47 14.85
C GLY A 81 2.39 -11.98 14.92
N HIS A 82 1.35 -12.79 14.69
CA HIS A 82 1.46 -14.25 14.62
C HIS A 82 1.73 -14.78 13.20
N HIS A 83 1.71 -13.92 12.19
CA HIS A 83 1.94 -14.30 10.80
C HIS A 83 3.43 -14.35 10.46
N ILE A 84 3.82 -15.43 9.77
CA ILE A 84 5.14 -15.62 9.19
C ILE A 84 4.99 -15.52 7.67
N PRO A 85 5.33 -14.38 7.03
CA PRO A 85 5.21 -14.23 5.59
C PRO A 85 6.20 -15.15 4.85
N PRO A 86 6.03 -15.34 3.53
CA PRO A 86 6.92 -16.14 2.69
C PRO A 86 8.41 -15.85 2.93
N HIS A 87 9.31 -16.81 2.69
CA HIS A 87 10.74 -16.51 2.79
C HIS A 87 11.15 -15.45 1.73
N PRO A 88 12.13 -14.54 1.98
CA PRO A 88 12.52 -13.50 1.01
C PRO A 88 12.81 -14.00 -0.41
N ARG A 89 13.35 -15.23 -0.51
CA ARG A 89 13.65 -15.90 -1.79
C ARG A 89 12.40 -16.21 -2.62
N ASP A 90 11.24 -16.31 -1.99
CA ASP A 90 9.97 -16.64 -2.64
C ASP A 90 9.11 -15.40 -2.90
N VAL A 91 9.47 -14.23 -2.34
CA VAL A 91 8.67 -13.00 -2.42
C VAL A 91 8.44 -12.57 -3.87
N GLU A 92 9.48 -12.55 -4.71
CA GLU A 92 9.36 -12.12 -6.10
C GLU A 92 8.40 -13.03 -6.88
N LYS A 93 8.51 -14.36 -6.67
CA LYS A 93 7.60 -15.34 -7.26
C LYS A 93 6.15 -15.11 -6.80
N GLN A 94 5.92 -14.90 -5.51
CA GLN A 94 4.56 -14.68 -5.00
C GLN A 94 3.95 -13.35 -5.45
N ILE A 95 4.77 -12.30 -5.63
CA ILE A 95 4.30 -11.04 -6.21
C ILE A 95 3.98 -11.21 -7.70
N LEU A 96 4.74 -12.03 -8.44
CA LEU A 96 4.40 -12.38 -9.80
C LEU A 96 3.05 -13.13 -9.88
N GLU A 97 2.83 -14.12 -9.02
CA GLU A 97 1.56 -14.85 -8.92
C GLU A 97 0.39 -13.93 -8.54
N LEU A 98 0.60 -13.00 -7.60
CA LEU A 98 -0.39 -11.98 -7.25
C LEU A 98 -0.73 -11.11 -8.46
N VAL A 99 0.26 -10.62 -9.20
CA VAL A 99 0.03 -9.80 -10.39
C VAL A 99 -0.67 -10.59 -11.50
N GLN A 100 -0.35 -11.87 -11.68
CA GLN A 100 -1.08 -12.73 -12.61
C GLN A 100 -2.56 -12.85 -12.22
N TRP A 101 -2.84 -13.07 -10.92
CA TRP A 101 -4.22 -13.11 -10.41
C TRP A 101 -4.93 -11.76 -10.56
N LEU A 102 -4.28 -10.63 -10.26
CA LEU A 102 -4.87 -9.29 -10.43
C LEU A 102 -5.35 -9.02 -11.87
N ASN A 103 -4.78 -9.71 -12.84
CA ASN A 103 -5.10 -9.55 -14.26
C ASN A 103 -5.87 -10.75 -14.84
N SER A 104 -6.31 -11.71 -14.01
CA SER A 104 -7.04 -12.89 -14.48
C SER A 104 -8.53 -12.60 -14.68
N GLU A 105 -9.17 -13.36 -15.57
CA GLU A 105 -10.63 -13.29 -15.78
C GLU A 105 -11.39 -13.60 -14.49
N ASP A 106 -10.91 -14.58 -13.70
CA ASP A 106 -11.51 -14.92 -12.40
C ASP A 106 -11.56 -13.71 -11.48
N ALA A 107 -10.46 -12.96 -11.35
CA ALA A 107 -10.43 -11.78 -10.49
C ALA A 107 -11.31 -10.65 -11.02
N MET A 108 -11.33 -10.44 -12.34
CA MET A 108 -12.20 -9.45 -12.98
C MET A 108 -13.69 -9.80 -12.89
N SER A 109 -14.04 -11.07 -12.69
CA SER A 109 -15.42 -11.53 -12.51
C SER A 109 -15.98 -11.30 -11.10
N LEU A 110 -15.11 -11.04 -10.11
CA LEU A 110 -15.51 -10.77 -8.73
C LEU A 110 -16.20 -9.40 -8.61
N HIS A 111 -17.02 -9.25 -7.57
CA HIS A 111 -17.53 -7.92 -7.23
C HIS A 111 -16.36 -6.97 -6.90
N PRO A 112 -16.33 -5.71 -7.39
CA PRO A 112 -15.17 -4.83 -7.21
C PRO A 112 -14.69 -4.64 -5.77
N VAL A 113 -15.62 -4.63 -4.81
CA VAL A 113 -15.31 -4.54 -3.37
C VAL A 113 -14.59 -5.80 -2.87
N GLU A 114 -15.04 -6.98 -3.31
CA GLU A 114 -14.42 -8.26 -2.95
C GLU A 114 -13.04 -8.38 -3.60
N PHE A 115 -12.94 -8.03 -4.88
CA PHE A 115 -11.67 -8.01 -5.60
C PHE A 115 -10.63 -7.11 -4.90
N ALA A 116 -11.02 -5.88 -4.55
CA ALA A 116 -10.14 -4.94 -3.86
C ALA A 116 -9.73 -5.44 -2.47
N ALA A 117 -10.65 -6.06 -1.71
CA ALA A 117 -10.38 -6.62 -0.40
C ALA A 117 -9.41 -7.82 -0.47
N LEU A 118 -9.60 -8.72 -1.43
CA LEU A 118 -8.71 -9.86 -1.65
C LEU A 118 -7.32 -9.43 -2.15
N ALA A 119 -7.25 -8.45 -3.05
CA ALA A 119 -5.99 -7.87 -3.50
C ALA A 119 -5.20 -7.24 -2.34
N HIS A 120 -5.90 -6.49 -1.48
CA HIS A 120 -5.33 -5.95 -0.25
C HIS A 120 -4.77 -7.07 0.64
N TYR A 121 -5.59 -8.08 0.95
CA TYR A 121 -5.19 -9.18 1.82
C TYR A 121 -3.98 -9.94 1.27
N LYS A 122 -4.01 -10.34 -0.02
CA LYS A 122 -2.92 -11.08 -0.65
C LYS A 122 -1.60 -10.32 -0.60
N LEU A 123 -1.59 -8.99 -0.82
CA LEU A 123 -0.36 -8.21 -0.74
C LEU A 123 0.16 -8.09 0.71
N VAL A 124 -0.74 -7.87 1.69
CA VAL A 124 -0.37 -7.84 3.12
C VAL A 124 0.19 -9.19 3.58
N TYR A 125 -0.39 -10.29 3.09
CA TYR A 125 0.02 -11.66 3.41
C TYR A 125 1.42 -12.00 2.88
N VAL A 126 1.71 -11.67 1.61
CA VAL A 126 3.05 -11.85 1.03
C VAL A 126 4.09 -10.99 1.75
N HIS A 127 3.67 -9.82 2.23
CA HIS A 127 4.48 -8.87 2.98
C HIS A 127 5.83 -8.58 2.31
N PRO A 128 5.83 -8.08 1.05
CA PRO A 128 7.02 -8.05 0.21
C PRO A 128 8.09 -7.03 0.65
N PHE A 129 7.76 -6.06 1.50
CA PHE A 129 8.64 -4.96 1.88
C PHE A 129 9.04 -5.03 3.36
N ILE A 130 10.11 -4.32 3.75
CA ILE A 130 10.54 -4.25 5.15
C ILE A 130 9.57 -3.41 6.01
N ASP A 131 9.00 -2.36 5.40
CA ASP A 131 7.95 -1.51 5.94
C ASP A 131 7.08 -1.02 4.77
N GLY A 132 5.96 -0.33 5.03
CA GLY A 132 5.11 0.25 4.00
C GLY A 132 4.04 -0.71 3.45
N ASN A 133 4.08 -2.01 3.81
CA ASN A 133 3.17 -3.03 3.28
C ASN A 133 1.69 -2.66 3.40
N GLY A 134 1.23 -2.26 4.60
CA GLY A 134 -0.17 -1.87 4.80
C GLY A 134 -0.56 -0.59 4.04
N ARG A 135 0.35 0.38 3.92
CA ARG A 135 0.12 1.63 3.18
C ARG A 135 0.00 1.35 1.69
N THR A 136 0.93 0.60 1.12
CA THR A 136 0.90 0.16 -0.29
C THR A 136 -0.33 -0.69 -0.59
N SER A 137 -0.72 -1.60 0.31
CA SER A 137 -1.90 -2.46 0.11
C SER A 137 -3.21 -1.68 0.10
N ARG A 138 -3.37 -0.69 0.98
CA ARG A 138 -4.54 0.21 0.94
C ARG A 138 -4.56 1.11 -0.31
N LEU A 139 -3.41 1.50 -0.83
CA LEU A 139 -3.33 2.23 -2.10
C LEU A 139 -3.68 1.33 -3.30
N LEU A 140 -3.23 0.07 -3.31
CA LEU A 140 -3.60 -0.91 -4.33
C LEU A 140 -5.11 -1.20 -4.30
N MET A 141 -5.68 -1.39 -3.11
CA MET A 141 -7.12 -1.52 -2.90
C MET A 141 -7.89 -0.35 -3.50
N ASN A 142 -7.48 0.88 -3.19
CA ASN A 142 -8.12 2.08 -3.72
C ASN A 142 -7.91 2.27 -5.22
N LEU A 143 -6.76 1.87 -5.78
CA LEU A 143 -6.56 1.85 -7.24
C LEU A 143 -7.61 0.96 -7.92
N ILE A 144 -7.81 -0.26 -7.43
CA ILE A 144 -8.79 -1.20 -7.97
C ILE A 144 -10.20 -0.63 -7.89
N LEU A 145 -10.60 -0.09 -6.73
CA LEU A 145 -11.92 0.53 -6.55
C LEU A 145 -12.11 1.70 -7.52
N MET A 146 -11.13 2.58 -7.63
CA MET A 146 -11.21 3.76 -8.50
C MET A 146 -11.27 3.38 -9.98
N GLN A 147 -10.54 2.35 -10.43
CA GLN A 147 -10.65 1.83 -11.79
C GLN A 147 -12.03 1.23 -12.09
N ALA A 148 -12.70 0.68 -11.07
CA ALA A 148 -14.08 0.20 -11.16
C ALA A 148 -15.15 1.31 -10.97
N GLY A 149 -14.75 2.58 -10.86
CA GLY A 149 -15.66 3.71 -10.68
C GLY A 149 -16.18 3.93 -9.25
N TYR A 150 -15.61 3.24 -8.26
CA TYR A 150 -15.91 3.45 -6.84
C TYR A 150 -15.05 4.57 -6.24
N PRO A 151 -15.54 5.27 -5.20
CA PRO A 151 -14.72 6.23 -4.48
C PRO A 151 -13.59 5.53 -3.70
N PRO A 152 -12.45 6.19 -3.47
CA PRO A 152 -11.44 5.68 -2.57
C PRO A 152 -12.00 5.60 -1.14
N ILE A 153 -11.66 4.54 -0.42
CA ILE A 153 -12.11 4.32 0.95
C ILE A 153 -10.96 4.51 1.94
N THR A 154 -11.32 4.79 3.19
CA THR A 154 -10.37 4.93 4.30
C THR A 154 -10.76 3.99 5.43
N ILE A 155 -9.87 3.05 5.76
CA ILE A 155 -9.97 2.26 7.00
C ILE A 155 -9.50 3.19 8.13
N ARG A 156 -10.42 3.56 9.01
CA ARG A 156 -10.16 4.59 10.01
C ARG A 156 -9.26 4.06 11.12
N LYS A 157 -8.53 4.96 11.79
CA LYS A 157 -7.59 4.60 12.86
C LYS A 157 -8.30 3.86 14.01
N GLU A 158 -9.55 4.21 14.29
CA GLU A 158 -10.37 3.64 15.34
C GLU A 158 -10.71 2.16 15.05
N GLN A 159 -10.70 1.75 13.78
CA GLN A 159 -10.99 0.39 13.33
C GLN A 159 -9.75 -0.50 13.30
N ARG A 160 -8.64 -0.05 13.90
CA ARG A 160 -7.37 -0.80 13.84
C ARG A 160 -7.50 -2.21 14.42
N SER A 161 -8.20 -2.38 15.54
CA SER A 161 -8.40 -3.71 16.15
C SER A 161 -9.18 -4.62 15.19
N GLU A 162 -10.39 -4.19 14.80
CA GLU A 162 -11.26 -4.92 13.87
C GLU A 162 -10.54 -5.29 12.56
N TYR A 163 -9.70 -4.38 12.06
CA TYR A 163 -8.89 -4.62 10.86
C TYR A 163 -7.86 -5.74 11.04
N TYR A 164 -7.15 -5.78 12.18
CA TYR A 164 -6.19 -6.86 12.45
C TYR A 164 -6.91 -8.18 12.74
N ASP A 165 -8.00 -8.16 13.50
CA ASP A 165 -8.82 -9.35 13.77
C ASP A 165 -9.32 -9.98 12.46
N ALA A 166 -9.78 -9.16 11.51
CA ALA A 166 -10.21 -9.63 10.19
C ALA A 166 -9.07 -10.20 9.34
N LEU A 167 -7.84 -9.68 9.49
CA LEU A 167 -6.67 -10.22 8.79
C LEU A 167 -6.21 -11.55 9.39
N GLU A 168 -6.37 -11.76 10.70
CA GLU A 168 -6.02 -13.02 11.36
C GLU A 168 -7.03 -14.14 11.08
N MET A 169 -8.29 -13.79 10.83
CA MET A 169 -9.35 -14.76 10.49
C MET A 169 -9.35 -15.22 9.03
N ALA A 170 -8.72 -14.47 8.13
CA ALA A 170 -8.74 -14.68 6.68
C ALA A 170 -7.65 -15.65 6.21
#